data_AF-A0A2T5YFR3-F1
#
_entry.id   AF-A0A2T5YFR3-F1
#
_cell.length_a   1.000
_cell.length_b   1.000
_cell.length_c   1.000
_cell.angle_alpha   90.00
_cell.angle_beta   90.00
_cell.angle_gamma   90.00
#
_symmetry.space_group_name_H-M   'P 1'
#
loop_
_entity.id
_entity.type
_entity.pdbx_description
1 polymer ?
#
loop_
_entity_poly.entity_id
_entity_poly.type
_entity_poly.pdbx_seq_one_letter_code
_entity_poly.pdbx_strand_id
1 'polypeptide(L)'
;MDKSRYIVTTTNGRQVDLTQAQILRSNNLYPFGQHNYAIYETPEGVFVKAMNSGEREIMLTSYELIGEQEARHYNHPYFRTDN
;
A
#
# COMPACT_ATOMS: atom_id res chain seq x y z
N MET A 1 -1.44 -25.83 -2.08
CA MET A 1 -0.80 -24.66 -1.45
C MET A 1 -1.90 -23.66 -1.19
N ASP A 2 -2.32 -23.57 0.07
CA ASP A 2 -3.29 -22.56 0.51
C ASP A 2 -2.63 -21.20 0.31
N LYS A 3 -3.15 -20.36 -0.59
CA LYS A 3 -2.63 -19.00 -0.75
C LYS A 3 -2.99 -18.27 0.54
N SER A 4 -2.01 -17.96 1.38
CA SER A 4 -2.24 -17.18 2.60
C SER A 4 -3.01 -15.91 2.23
N ARG A 5 -4.19 -15.73 2.83
CA ARG A 5 -4.99 -14.52 2.60
C ARG A 5 -4.21 -13.31 3.09
N TYR A 6 -4.10 -12.29 2.26
CA TYR A 6 -3.49 -11.02 2.62
C TYR A 6 -4.58 -10.03 3.04
N ILE A 7 -5.02 -10.15 4.28
CA ILE A 7 -6.05 -9.27 4.86
C ILE A 7 -5.35 -8.16 5.64
N VAL A 8 -5.69 -6.91 5.34
CA VAL A 8 -5.14 -5.73 6.02
C VAL A 8 -6.24 -4.97 6.76
N THR A 9 -5.89 -4.37 7.88
CA THR A 9 -6.78 -3.45 8.61
C THR A 9 -6.39 -2.03 8.24
N THR A 10 -7.34 -1.29 7.67
CA THR A 10 -7.14 0.11 7.30
C THR A 10 -7.22 1.02 8.52
N THR A 11 -6.71 2.25 8.41
CA THR A 11 -6.67 3.25 9.49
C THR A 11 -8.05 3.60 10.07
N ASN A 12 -9.14 3.37 9.32
CA ASN A 12 -10.51 3.54 9.81
C ASN A 12 -11.11 2.27 10.45
N GLY A 13 -10.31 1.22 10.63
CA GLY A 13 -10.71 -0.06 11.22
C GLY A 13 -11.35 -1.06 10.25
N ARG A 14 -11.55 -0.71 8.97
CA ARG A 14 -12.10 -1.65 7.98
C ARG A 14 -11.05 -2.66 7.54
N GLN A 15 -11.44 -3.94 7.49
CA GLN A 15 -10.63 -4.98 6.87
C GLN A 15 -10.83 -5.02 5.35
N VAL A 16 -9.73 -5.17 4.61
CA VAL A 16 -9.71 -5.31 3.16
C VAL A 16 -8.86 -6.52 2.77
N ASP A 17 -9.39 -7.34 1.87
CA ASP A 17 -8.66 -8.48 1.31
C ASP A 17 -7.87 -8.03 0.07
N LEU A 18 -6.54 -8.08 0.17
CA LEU A 18 -5.61 -7.74 -0.90
C LEU A 18 -5.04 -8.98 -1.61
N THR A 19 -5.54 -10.18 -1.31
CA THR A 19 -5.02 -11.45 -1.85
C THR A 19 -5.06 -11.51 -3.38
N GLN A 20 -6.06 -10.88 -3.99
CA GLN A 20 -6.24 -10.80 -5.45
C GLN A 20 -6.20 -9.35 -5.95
N ALA A 21 -5.66 -8.42 -5.16
CA ALA A 21 -5.60 -7.02 -5.56
C ALA A 21 -4.54 -6.80 -6.65
N GLN A 22 -4.87 -5.95 -7.61
CA GLN A 22 -3.93 -5.44 -8.60
C GLN A 22 -3.10 -4.31 -7.98
N ILE A 23 -1.78 -4.35 -8.16
CA ILE A 23 -0.91 -3.23 -7.81
C ILE A 23 -0.93 -2.23 -8.97
N LEU A 24 -1.45 -1.04 -8.73
CA LEU A 24 -1.49 0.04 -9.74
C LEU A 24 -0.17 0.81 -9.80
N ARG A 25 0.46 1.00 -8.65
CA ARG A 25 1.73 1.73 -8.49
C ARG A 25 2.40 1.29 -7.19
N SER A 26 3.73 1.22 -7.17
CA SER A 26 4.48 0.92 -5.95
C SER A 26 5.91 1.41 -6.05
N ASN A 27 6.56 1.57 -4.90
CA ASN A 27 8.01 1.73 -4.80
C ASN A 27 8.60 0.61 -3.93
N ASN A 28 8.79 -0.57 -4.53
CA ASN A 28 9.34 -1.75 -3.84
C ASN A 28 10.85 -1.92 -4.02
N LEU A 29 11.51 -1.06 -4.80
CA LEU A 29 12.98 -1.09 -4.97
C LEU A 29 13.71 -0.88 -3.64
N TYR A 30 13.07 -0.16 -2.71
CA TYR A 30 13.57 0.09 -1.37
C TYR A 30 12.45 -0.22 -0.38
N PRO A 31 12.45 -1.41 0.23
CA PRO A 31 11.31 -1.90 0.98
C PRO A 31 11.15 -1.25 2.35
N PHE A 32 12.08 -0.41 2.80
CA PHE A 32 12.09 0.12 4.17
C PHE A 32 12.20 1.63 4.21
N GLY A 33 11.46 2.26 5.12
CA GLY A 33 11.42 3.71 5.28
C GLY A 33 10.31 4.39 4.48
N GLN A 34 10.11 5.69 4.73
CA GLN A 34 8.91 6.45 4.34
C GLN A 34 8.64 6.53 2.83
N HIS A 35 9.63 6.25 1.99
CA HIS A 35 9.50 6.26 0.54
C HIS A 35 8.84 4.98 -0.02
N ASN A 36 8.68 3.92 0.79
CA ASN A 36 8.00 2.70 0.37
C ASN A 36 6.48 2.88 0.45
N TYR A 37 5.82 2.61 -0.68
CA TYR A 37 4.38 2.63 -0.80
C TYR A 37 3.90 1.63 -1.85
N ALA A 38 2.62 1.27 -1.77
CA ALA A 38 1.91 0.54 -2.80
C ALA A 38 0.46 1.01 -2.90
N ILE A 39 -0.07 1.10 -4.12
CA ILE A 39 -1.47 1.40 -4.41
C ILE A 39 -2.11 0.14 -4.97
N TYR A 40 -3.13 -0.36 -4.28
CA TYR A 40 -3.87 -1.56 -4.63
C TYR A 40 -5.28 -1.22 -5.13
N GLU A 41 -5.76 -1.99 -6.11
CA GLU A 41 -7.15 -2.05 -6.55
C GLU A 41 -7.66 -3.49 -6.33
N THR A 42 -8.66 -3.67 -5.48
CA THR A 42 -9.26 -5.00 -5.26
C THR A 42 -10.23 -5.36 -6.39
N PRO A 43 -10.55 -6.65 -6.58
CA PRO A 43 -11.55 -7.07 -7.58
C PRO A 43 -12.94 -6.43 -7.40
N GLU A 44 -13.27 -6.00 -6.18
CA GLU A 44 -14.52 -5.31 -5.84
C GLU A 44 -14.47 -3.79 -6.12
N GLY A 45 -13.36 -3.28 -6.68
CA GLY A 45 -13.19 -1.85 -6.99
C GLY A 45 -12.86 -1.00 -5.76
N VAL A 46 -12.27 -1.60 -4.71
CA VAL A 46 -11.78 -0.85 -3.54
C VAL A 46 -10.32 -0.46 -3.77
N PHE A 47 -9.98 0.80 -3.48
CA PHE A 47 -8.62 1.30 -3.62
C PHE A 47 -7.97 1.48 -2.25
N VAL A 48 -6.77 0.91 -2.08
CA VAL A 48 -6.00 0.97 -0.84
C VAL A 48 -4.62 1.54 -1.11
N LYS A 49 -4.27 2.59 -0.35
CA LYS A 49 -2.92 3.13 -0.27
C LYS A 49 -2.21 2.50 0.93
N ALA A 50 -1.18 1.73 0.67
CA ALA A 50 -0.30 1.21 1.69
C ALA A 50 0.99 2.03 1.74
N MET A 51 1.44 2.37 2.95
CA MET A 51 2.63 3.18 3.18
C MET A 51 3.47 2.60 4.30
N ASN A 52 4.76 2.87 4.24
CA ASN A 52 5.66 2.72 5.36
C ASN A 52 5.72 4.02 6.16
N SER A 53 5.52 3.96 7.48
CA SER A 53 5.61 5.12 8.38
C SER A 53 7.04 5.56 8.73
N GLY A 54 8.06 4.88 8.20
CA GLY A 54 9.47 5.10 8.51
C GLY A 54 10.15 3.91 9.20
N GLU A 55 9.44 2.80 9.35
CA GLU A 55 9.96 1.57 9.95
C GLU A 55 11.03 0.93 9.06
N ARG A 56 12.11 0.50 9.69
CA ARG A 56 13.28 -0.07 9.02
C ARG A 56 13.16 -1.57 8.75
N GLU A 57 12.20 -2.24 9.36
CA GLU A 57 12.08 -3.70 9.35
C GLU A 57 10.75 -4.20 8.77
N ILE A 58 9.77 -3.30 8.63
CA ILE A 58 8.42 -3.62 8.12
C ILE A 58 8.23 -2.86 6.82
N MET A 59 7.75 -3.55 5.78
CA MET A 59 7.63 -2.94 4.45
C MET A 59 6.51 -1.89 4.38
N LEU A 60 5.31 -2.24 4.82
CA LEU A 60 4.13 -1.38 4.78
C LEU A 60 3.41 -1.51 6.12
N THR A 61 3.22 -0.38 6.80
CA THR A 61 2.74 -0.31 8.19
C THR A 61 1.38 0.36 8.31
N SER A 62 1.00 1.18 7.33
CA SER A 62 -0.28 1.87 7.28
C SER A 62 -1.03 1.52 5.99
N TYR A 63 -2.35 1.36 6.10
CA TYR A 63 -3.26 1.09 5.00
C TYR A 63 -4.43 2.06 5.06
N GLU A 64 -4.63 2.84 4.00
CA GLU A 64 -5.69 3.85 3.92
C GLU A 64 -6.60 3.55 2.74
N LEU A 65 -7.91 3.66 2.95
CA LEU A 65 -8.85 3.70 1.83
C LEU A 65 -8.71 5.04 1.12
N ILE A 66 -8.58 5.00 -0.20
CA ILE A 66 -8.49 6.20 -1.03
C ILE A 66 -9.52 6.13 -2.15
N GLY A 67 -9.78 7.26 -2.81
CA GLY A 67 -10.64 7.31 -3.99
C GLY A 67 -9.91 6.84 -5.26
N GLU A 68 -10.67 6.44 -6.28
CA GLU A 68 -10.12 6.02 -7.57
C GLU A 68 -9.22 7.09 -8.22
N GLN A 69 -9.67 8.35 -8.23
CA GLN A 69 -8.88 9.45 -8.81
C GLN A 69 -7.55 9.62 -8.08
N GLU A 70 -7.54 9.57 -6.74
CA GLU A 70 -6.30 9.61 -5.96
C GLU A 70 -5.41 8.41 -6.28
N ALA A 71 -5.98 7.20 -6.42
CA ALA A 71 -5.23 5.98 -6.69
C ALA A 71 -4.52 6.02 -8.06
N ARG A 72 -5.25 6.43 -9.11
CA ARG A 72 -4.72 6.46 -10.48
C ARG A 72 -3.69 7.59 -10.68
N HIS A 73 -3.83 8.68 -9.94
CA HIS A 73 -2.96 9.86 -10.03
C HIS A 73 -2.03 10.05 -8.81
N TYR A 74 -1.84 9.01 -8.00
CA TYR A 74 -1.07 9.11 -6.76
C TYR A 74 0.37 9.56 -7.02
N ASN A 75 0.77 10.62 -6.32
CA ASN A 75 2.13 11.11 -6.28
C ASN A 75 2.65 11.05 -4.84
N HIS A 76 3.65 10.21 -4.61
CA HIS A 76 4.17 9.98 -3.27
C HIS A 76 5.08 11.15 -2.85
N PRO A 77 4.87 11.76 -1.66
CA PRO A 77 5.63 12.94 -1.26
C PRO A 77 7.09 12.65 -0.88
N TYR A 78 7.40 11.40 -0.53
CA TYR A 78 8.74 11.01 -0.09
C TYR A 78 9.53 10.41 -1.24
N PHE A 79 10.75 10.91 -1.41
CA PHE A 79 11.73 10.38 -2.34
C PHE A 79 12.87 9.76 -1.52
N ARG A 80 13.58 8.79 -2.09
CA ARG A 80 14.80 8.28 -1.46
C ARG A 80 15.84 9.40 -1.45
N THR A 81 16.19 9.89 -0.27
CA THR A 81 17.37 10.73 -0.07
C THR A 81 18.55 9.80 0.19
N ASP A 82 19.34 9.55 -0.85
CA ASP A 82 20.66 8.94 -0.68
C ASP A 82 21.58 10.01 -0.11
N ASN A 83 21.81 9.95 1.21
CA ASN A 83 22.96 10.61 1.83
C ASN A 83 24.16 9.67 1.77
#